data_AF-A0A941A7A2-F1
#
_entry.id   AF-A0A941A7A2-F1
#
_cell.length_a   1.000
_cell.length_b   1.000
_cell.length_c   1.000
_cell.angle_alpha   90.00
_cell.angle_beta   90.00
_cell.angle_gamma   90.00
#
_symmetry.space_group_name_H-M   'P 1'
#
loop_
_entity.id
_entity.type
_entity.pdbx_description
1 polymer ?
#
loop_
_entity_poly.entity_id
_entity_poly.type
_entity_poly.pdbx_seq_one_letter_code
_entity_poly.pdbx_strand_id
1 'polypeptide(L)'
;MAQVKKMMDKYIEDNKLSGGLETALLDDGLMIRIKDNALFPSGSAVLLPQSRVFAAEIAKLLVPLPQRVVVTGHTDNVPINTPE
;
A
#
# COMPACT_ATOMS: atom_id res chain seq x y z
N MET A 1 -1.76 -15.39 -11.44
CA MET A 1 -1.85 -14.02 -10.87
C MET A 1 -3.16 -13.28 -11.19
N ALA A 2 -3.79 -13.49 -12.34
CA ALA A 2 -5.06 -12.81 -12.69
C ALA A 2 -6.21 -13.00 -11.65
N GLN A 3 -6.35 -14.21 -11.09
CA GLN A 3 -7.36 -14.48 -10.06
C GLN A 3 -7.07 -13.77 -8.73
N VAL A 4 -5.80 -13.67 -8.34
CA VAL A 4 -5.34 -12.94 -7.15
C VAL A 4 -5.60 -11.45 -7.32
N LYS A 5 -5.28 -10.89 -8.51
CA LYS A 5 -5.62 -9.50 -8.84
C LYS A 5 -7.10 -9.23 -8.68
N LYS A 6 -7.96 -10.09 -9.26
CA LYS A 6 -9.41 -9.90 -9.19
C LYS A 6 -9.96 -9.96 -7.76
N MET A 7 -9.42 -10.85 -6.93
CA MET A 7 -9.75 -10.92 -5.50
C MET A 7 -9.34 -9.63 -4.78
N MET A 8 -8.14 -9.13 -5.07
CA MET A 8 -7.62 -7.89 -4.49
C MET A 8 -8.40 -6.65 -4.92
N ASP A 9 -8.71 -6.51 -6.21
CA ASP A 9 -9.52 -5.41 -6.72
C ASP A 9 -10.89 -5.37 -6.03
N LYS A 10 -11.51 -6.54 -5.86
CA LYS A 10 -12.79 -6.65 -5.14
C LYS A 10 -12.67 -6.25 -3.68
N TYR A 11 -11.63 -6.69 -2.97
CA TYR A 11 -11.42 -6.30 -1.57
C TYR A 11 -11.18 -4.80 -1.42
N ILE A 12 -10.42 -4.20 -2.34
CA ILE A 12 -10.14 -2.76 -2.36
C ILE A 12 -11.44 -1.97 -2.57
N GLU A 13 -12.32 -2.43 -3.45
CA GLU A 13 -13.61 -1.81 -3.72
C GLU A 13 -14.57 -1.94 -2.51
N ASP A 14 -14.71 -3.16 -1.97
CA ASP A 14 -15.59 -3.45 -0.83
C ASP A 14 -15.21 -2.64 0.43
N ASN A 15 -13.90 -2.41 0.64
CA ASN A 15 -13.38 -1.65 1.78
C ASN A 15 -13.16 -0.15 1.48
N LYS A 16 -13.60 0.35 0.31
CA LYS A 16 -13.43 1.75 -0.12
C LYS A 16 -11.97 2.23 -0.10
N LEU A 17 -11.03 1.32 -0.34
CA LEU A 17 -9.60 1.59 -0.31
C LEU A 17 -9.07 2.13 -1.65
N SER A 18 -9.90 2.15 -2.70
CA SER A 18 -9.54 2.57 -4.07
C SER A 18 -8.96 3.99 -4.17
N GLY A 19 -9.21 4.83 -3.16
CA GLY A 19 -8.63 6.18 -3.09
C GLY A 19 -7.12 6.20 -2.80
N GLY A 20 -6.59 5.17 -2.12
CA GLY A 20 -5.20 5.10 -1.66
C GLY A 20 -4.40 3.88 -2.15
N LEU A 21 -5.05 2.93 -2.83
CA LEU A 21 -4.46 1.68 -3.30
C LEU A 21 -4.73 1.47 -4.79
N GLU A 22 -3.70 1.03 -5.50
CA GLU A 22 -3.76 0.62 -6.90
C GLU A 22 -3.07 -0.74 -7.08
N THR A 23 -3.58 -1.58 -7.98
CA THR A 23 -2.98 -2.87 -8.31
C THR A 23 -2.62 -2.93 -9.78
N ALA A 24 -1.45 -3.49 -10.09
CA ALA A 24 -0.98 -3.70 -11.46
C ALA A 24 -0.37 -5.09 -11.60
N LEU A 25 -0.73 -5.80 -12.69
CA LEU A 25 -0.01 -7.01 -13.08
C LEU A 25 1.24 -6.60 -13.85
N LEU A 26 2.37 -7.06 -13.37
CA LEU A 26 3.69 -6.95 -14.00
C LEU A 26 4.15 -8.35 -14.40
N ASP A 27 5.20 -8.41 -15.22
CA ASP A 27 5.81 -9.68 -15.65
C ASP A 27 6.31 -10.51 -14.45
N ASP A 28 6.81 -9.85 -13.41
CA ASP A 28 7.34 -10.48 -12.19
C ASP A 28 6.30 -10.72 -11.09
N GLY A 29 5.02 -10.34 -11.30
CA GLY A 29 3.96 -10.62 -10.35
C GLY A 29 2.91 -9.53 -10.20
N LEU A 30 2.34 -9.42 -9.01
CA LEU A 30 1.29 -8.46 -8.69
C LEU A 30 1.86 -7.31 -7.86
N MET A 31 1.90 -6.12 -8.44
CA MET A 31 2.30 -4.90 -7.76
C MET A 31 1.10 -4.29 -7.06
N ILE A 32 1.31 -3.89 -5.80
CA ILE A 32 0.39 -3.10 -5.00
C ILE A 32 1.05 -1.76 -4.74
N ARG A 33 0.45 -0.68 -5.24
CA ARG A 33 0.94 0.68 -5.05
C ARG A 33 0.06 1.40 -4.04
N ILE A 34 0.69 1.89 -2.97
CA ILE A 34 0.04 2.74 -1.97
C ILE A 34 0.38 4.20 -2.32
N LYS A 35 -0.62 5.08 -2.34
CA LYS A 35 -0.39 6.51 -2.58
C LYS A 35 0.20 7.16 -1.33
N ASP A 36 1.22 8.01 -1.49
CA ASP A 36 1.98 8.60 -0.39
C ASP A 36 1.11 9.36 0.63
N ASN A 37 0.08 10.06 0.15
CA ASN A 37 -0.86 10.80 0.99
C ASN A 37 -1.73 9.90 1.91
N ALA A 38 -1.70 8.57 1.72
CA ALA A 38 -2.42 7.62 2.56
C ALA A 38 -1.62 7.19 3.80
N LEU A 39 -0.28 7.30 3.77
CA LEU A 39 0.60 6.75 4.82
C LEU A 39 1.27 7.81 5.68
N PHE A 40 1.70 8.92 5.08
CA PHE A 40 2.50 9.92 5.75
C PHE A 40 1.98 11.34 5.45
N PRO A 41 2.05 12.28 6.42
CA PRO A 41 2.01 13.68 6.07
C PRO A 41 3.28 14.05 5.28
N SER A 42 3.18 15.03 4.38
CA SER A 42 4.32 15.52 3.61
C SER A 42 5.47 15.96 4.53
N GLY A 43 6.70 15.53 4.22
CA GLY A 43 7.90 15.85 5.00
C GLY A 43 8.02 15.13 6.36
N SER A 44 7.23 14.08 6.62
CA SER A 44 7.25 13.34 7.89
C SER A 44 7.37 11.84 7.68
N ALA A 45 8.14 11.16 8.55
CA ALA A 45 8.19 9.70 8.63
C ALA A 45 7.19 9.12 9.63
N VAL A 46 6.37 9.97 10.29
CA VAL A 46 5.40 9.54 11.29
C VAL A 46 4.11 9.12 10.59
N LEU A 47 3.75 7.84 10.75
CA LEU A 47 2.49 7.29 10.24
C LEU A 47 1.28 8.00 10.84
N LEU A 48 0.29 8.31 10.01
CA LEU A 48 -0.99 8.82 10.51
C LEU A 48 -1.72 7.69 11.26
N PRO A 49 -2.53 7.99 12.29
CA PRO A 49 -3.31 6.97 13.00
C PRO A 49 -4.19 6.13 12.05
N GLN A 50 -4.78 6.79 11.05
CA GLN A 50 -5.56 6.15 9.98
C GLN A 50 -4.73 5.23 9.08
N SER A 51 -3.44 5.50 8.91
CA SER A 51 -2.52 4.67 8.11
C SER A 51 -2.25 3.32 8.76
N ARG A 52 -2.34 3.23 10.10
CA ARG A 52 -2.23 1.94 10.80
C ARG A 52 -3.42 1.03 10.52
N VAL A 53 -4.63 1.61 10.51
CA VAL A 53 -5.86 0.88 10.15
C VAL A 53 -5.77 0.39 8.70
N PHE A 54 -5.30 1.25 7.81
CA PHE A 54 -5.07 0.91 6.40
C PHE A 54 -4.05 -0.22 6.21
N ALA A 55 -2.90 -0.15 6.88
CA ALA A 55 -1.88 -1.18 6.84
C ALA A 55 -2.38 -2.53 7.39
N ALA A 56 -3.24 -2.51 8.42
CA ALA A 56 -3.85 -3.73 8.95
C ALA A 56 -4.81 -4.40 7.95
N GLU A 57 -5.56 -3.62 7.16
CA GLU A 57 -6.42 -4.15 6.09
C GLU A 57 -5.59 -4.79 4.97
N ILE A 58 -4.49 -4.17 4.58
CA ILE A 58 -3.54 -4.76 3.61
C ILE A 58 -2.96 -6.07 4.16
N ALA A 59 -2.57 -6.09 5.44
CA ALA A 59 -2.03 -7.29 6.06
C ALA A 59 -3.02 -8.46 6.02
N LYS A 60 -4.30 -8.23 6.36
CA LYS A 60 -5.36 -9.27 6.28
C LYS A 60 -5.50 -9.83 4.87
N LEU A 61 -5.35 -8.99 3.86
CA LEU A 61 -5.43 -9.38 2.45
C LEU A 61 -4.21 -10.21 2.00
N LEU A 62 -3.03 -9.94 2.56
CA LEU A 62 -1.79 -10.64 2.21
C LEU A 62 -1.59 -11.96 2.96
N VAL A 63 -2.09 -12.09 4.19
CA VAL A 63 -1.98 -13.31 5.03
C VAL A 63 -2.37 -14.62 4.33
N PRO A 64 -3.49 -14.71 3.58
CA PRO A 64 -3.89 -15.96 2.94
C PRO A 64 -3.07 -16.29 1.67
N LEU A 65 -2.20 -15.39 1.20
CA LEU A 65 -1.44 -15.57 -0.02
C LEU A 65 -0.12 -16.31 0.27
N PRO A 66 0.16 -17.46 -0.37
CA PRO A 66 1.40 -18.20 -0.17
C PRO A 66 2.62 -17.55 -0.87
N GLN A 67 2.41 -16.44 -1.59
CA GLN A 67 3.45 -15.77 -2.37
C GLN A 67 4.38 -14.95 -1.47
N ARG A 68 5.64 -14.85 -1.88
CA ARG A 68 6.60 -13.95 -1.24
C ARG A 68 6.17 -12.50 -1.43
N VAL A 69 6.10 -11.74 -0.34
CA VAL A 69 5.84 -10.30 -0.36
C VAL A 69 7.16 -9.54 -0.30
N VAL A 70 7.32 -8.55 -1.19
CA VAL A 70 8.45 -7.61 -1.19
C VAL A 70 7.87 -6.21 -0.98
N VAL A 71 8.38 -5.50 0.02
CA VAL A 71 7.92 -4.14 0.35
C VAL A 71 9.04 -3.16 0.01
N THR A 72 8.74 -2.21 -0.88
CA THR A 72 9.66 -1.12 -1.26
C THR A 72 9.02 0.22 -0.96
N GLY A 73 9.80 1.13 -0.37
CA GLY A 73 9.39 2.51 -0.12
C GLY A 73 10.13 3.47 -1.05
N HIS A 74 9.41 4.45 -1.60
CA HIS A 74 10.00 5.57 -2.32
C HIS A 74 9.68 6.85 -1.53
N THR A 75 10.65 7.74 -1.38
CA THR A 75 10.41 9.09 -0.85
C THR A 75 10.16 10.04 -2.01
N ASP A 76 9.50 11.17 -1.74
CA ASP A 76 9.50 12.28 -2.67
C ASP A 76 10.92 12.92 -2.73
N ASN A 77 11.07 13.92 -3.60
CA ASN A 77 12.29 14.69 -3.76
C ASN A 77 12.38 15.89 -2.79
N VAL A 78 11.50 15.97 -1.79
CA VAL A 78 11.49 17.06 -0.81
C VAL A 78 12.34 16.63 0.39
N PRO A 79 13.40 17.37 0.74
CA PRO A 79 14.23 17.02 1.89
C PRO A 79 13.39 17.01 3.17
N ILE A 80 13.60 15.99 4.00
CA ILE A 80 12.97 15.90 5.32
C ILE A 80 13.44 17.06 6.20
N ASN A 81 12.50 17.73 6.86
CA ASN A 81 12.79 18.85 7.77
C ASN A 81 12.80 18.35 9.22
N THR A 82 13.78 17.51 9.54
CA THR A 82 14.04 17.04 10.91
C THR A 82 15.13 17.92 11.53
N PRO A 83 14.88 18.61 12.66
CA PRO A 83 15.97 19.13 13.47
C PRO A 83 16.78 17.95 14.02
N GLU A 84 18.09 17.97 13.78
CA GLU A 84 19.05 17.10 14.46
C GLU A 84 19.19 17.47 15.95
#